data_AF-A0A7C6AL10-F1
#
_entry.id   AF-A0A7C6AL10-F1
#
_cell.length_a   1.000
_cell.length_b   1.000
_cell.length_c   1.000
_cell.angle_alpha   90.00
_cell.angle_beta   90.00
_cell.angle_gamma   90.00
#
_symmetry.space_group_name_H-M   'P 1'
#
loop_
_entity.id
_entity.type
_entity.pdbx_description
1 polymer ?
#
loop_
_entity_poly.entity_id
_entity_poly.type
_entity_poly.pdbx_seq_one_letter_code
_entity_poly.pdbx_strand_id
1 'polypeptide(L)'
;MIELTLVFIVFGLLGVILLFMNRLLGPRRTNPTKEKPFECGSPYLQKDINPFPIKFYLVAFLFLLFDVEVVFFFPWALVFRDLAGLALPIMAAYLAVLVLGFIYAWKTGAFEWD
;
A
#
# COMPACT_ATOMS: atom_id res chain seq x y z
N MET A 1 -10.48 -16.27 17.97
CA MET A 1 -10.03 -14.87 18.19
C MET A 1 -8.77 -14.81 19.05
N ILE A 2 -8.70 -15.54 20.18
CA ILE A 2 -7.50 -15.59 21.04
C ILE A 2 -6.24 -16.03 20.27
N GLU A 3 -6.34 -17.07 19.44
CA GLU A 3 -5.21 -17.55 18.61
C GLU A 3 -4.64 -16.45 17.69
N LEU A 4 -5.50 -15.67 17.04
CA LEU A 4 -5.07 -14.54 16.20
C LEU A 4 -4.36 -13.47 17.02
N THR A 5 -4.90 -13.13 18.18
CA THR A 5 -4.28 -12.16 19.09
C THR A 5 -2.89 -12.62 19.56
N LEU A 6 -2.76 -13.91 19.90
CA LEU A 6 -1.49 -14.50 20.29
C LEU A 6 -0.47 -14.44 19.15
N VAL A 7 -0.88 -14.76 17.92
CA VAL A 7 -0.01 -14.67 16.74
C VAL A 7 0.54 -13.26 16.56
N PHE A 8 -0.31 -12.23 16.59
CA PHE A 8 0.13 -10.83 16.46
C PHE A 8 1.10 -10.43 17.58
N ILE A 9 0.84 -10.83 18.82
CA ILE A 9 1.70 -10.53 19.96
C ILE A 9 3.07 -11.20 19.79
N VAL A 10 3.10 -12.49 19.44
CA VAL A 10 4.34 -13.26 19.29
C VAL A 10 5.21 -12.66 18.18
N PHE A 11 4.65 -12.41 16.99
CA PHE A 11 5.43 -11.86 15.88
C PHE A 11 5.85 -10.41 16.12
N GLY A 12 4.98 -9.60 16.74
CA GLY A 12 5.32 -8.23 17.14
C GLY A 12 6.49 -8.21 18.14
N LEU A 13 6.42 -9.05 19.17
CA LEU A 13 7.49 -9.18 20.17
C LEU A 13 8.78 -9.73 19.55
N LEU A 14 8.69 -10.70 18.65
CA LEU A 14 9.85 -11.24 17.95
C LEU A 14 10.60 -10.15 17.18
N GLY A 15 9.88 -9.28 16.45
CA GLY A 15 10.48 -8.15 15.73
C GLY A 15 11.24 -7.21 16.67
N VAL A 16 10.66 -6.89 17.82
CA VAL A 16 11.31 -6.05 18.84
C VAL A 16 12.55 -6.74 19.42
N ILE A 17 12.44 -8.03 19.78
CA ILE A 17 13.56 -8.81 20.32
C ILE A 17 14.74 -8.85 19.34
N LEU A 18 14.47 -9.07 18.04
CA LEU A 18 15.52 -9.11 17.02
C LEU A 18 16.23 -7.76 16.88
N LEU A 19 15.49 -6.65 16.96
CA LEU A 19 16.06 -5.30 16.93
C LEU A 19 16.94 -5.03 18.17
N PHE A 20 16.50 -5.46 19.35
CA PHE A 20 17.31 -5.38 20.57
C PHE A 20 18.55 -6.27 20.52
N MET A 21 18.42 -7.50 20.01
CA MET A 21 19.55 -8.43 19.83
C MET A 21 20.59 -7.86 18.88
N ASN A 22 20.19 -7.27 17.75
CA ASN A 22 21.12 -6.59 16.84
C ASN A 22 21.86 -5.44 17.55
N ARG A 23 21.15 -4.68 18.38
CA ARG A 23 21.75 -3.58 19.17
C ARG A 23 22.77 -4.06 20.19
N LEU A 24 22.56 -5.22 20.82
CA LEU A 24 23.42 -5.81 21.85
C LEU A 24 24.61 -6.61 21.26
N LEU A 25 24.35 -7.43 20.25
CA LEU A 25 25.30 -8.39 19.68
C LEU A 25 26.04 -7.85 18.44
N GLY A 26 25.47 -6.83 17.77
CA GLY A 26 26.00 -6.31 16.51
C GLY A 26 27.25 -5.42 16.71
N PRO A 27 28.30 -5.58 15.88
CA PRO A 27 29.48 -4.73 15.95
C PRO A 27 29.14 -3.29 15.56
N ARG A 28 29.43 -2.33 16.44
CA ARG A 28 29.21 -0.90 16.21
C ARG A 28 30.52 -0.22 15.82
N ARG A 29 30.66 0.10 14.53
CA ARG A 29 31.77 0.93 14.01
C ARG A 29 31.19 2.13 13.30
N THR A 30 30.88 3.17 14.07
CA THR A 30 30.44 4.47 13.56
C THR A 30 31.64 5.23 12.99
N ASN A 31 31.42 5.92 11.88
CA ASN A 31 32.41 6.79 11.26
C ASN A 31 31.64 7.95 10.61
N PRO A 32 32.09 9.21 10.74
CA PRO A 32 31.44 10.36 10.11
C PRO A 32 31.17 10.20 8.60
N THR A 33 31.96 9.39 7.90
CA THR A 33 31.76 9.07 6.48
C THR A 33 30.70 7.98 6.26
N LYS A 34 30.58 7.00 7.17
CA LYS A 34 29.54 5.95 7.11
C LYS A 34 28.14 6.47 7.44
N GLU A 35 28.05 7.55 8.19
CA GLU A 35 26.80 8.17 8.62
C GLU A 35 26.26 9.21 7.62
N LYS A 36 26.97 9.42 6.50
CA LYS A 36 26.53 10.29 5.41
C LYS A 36 25.79 9.49 4.33
N PRO A 37 24.76 10.07 3.68
CA PRO A 37 24.17 9.49 2.48
C PRO A 37 25.22 9.24 1.40
N PHE A 38 25.03 8.15 0.64
CA PHE A 38 25.90 7.82 -0.48
C PHE A 38 25.60 8.72 -1.69
N GLU A 39 26.61 9.42 -2.20
CA GLU A 39 26.47 10.43 -3.28
C GLU A 39 27.53 10.24 -4.40
N CYS A 40 28.00 9.01 -4.63
CA CYS A 40 29.01 8.69 -5.66
C CYS A 40 30.31 9.54 -5.60
N GLY A 41 30.63 10.14 -4.43
CA GLY A 41 31.79 11.01 -4.25
C GLY A 41 31.51 12.51 -4.39
N SER A 42 30.27 12.91 -4.72
CA SER A 42 29.81 14.30 -4.69
C SER A 42 29.42 14.72 -3.27
N PRO A 43 29.58 16.00 -2.88
CA PRO A 43 28.91 16.52 -1.69
C PRO A 43 27.38 16.40 -1.84
N TYR A 44 26.70 16.12 -0.73
CA TYR A 44 25.24 16.06 -0.66
C TYR A 44 24.65 17.40 -1.11
N LEU A 45 24.02 17.41 -2.29
CA LEU A 45 23.53 18.61 -2.97
C LEU A 45 22.06 18.91 -2.68
N GLN A 46 21.35 18.07 -1.93
CA GLN A 46 19.91 18.19 -1.80
C GLN A 46 19.52 19.04 -0.58
N LYS A 47 19.36 20.36 -0.82
CA LYS A 47 18.80 21.30 0.16
C LYS A 47 17.29 21.47 0.02
N ASP A 48 16.74 21.09 -1.12
CA ASP A 48 15.34 21.34 -1.50
C ASP A 48 14.60 20.07 -1.92
N ILE A 49 13.32 20.02 -1.56
CA ILE A 49 12.38 18.99 -1.99
C ILE A 49 12.06 19.29 -3.47
N ASN A 50 12.56 18.45 -4.37
CA ASN A 50 12.22 18.61 -5.79
C ASN A 50 10.71 18.41 -5.99
N PRO A 51 10.09 19.15 -6.92
CA PRO A 51 8.71 18.89 -7.30
C PRO A 51 8.58 17.43 -7.76
N PHE A 52 7.76 16.67 -7.05
CA PHE A 52 7.47 15.28 -7.41
C PHE A 52 6.50 15.25 -8.60
N PRO A 53 6.70 14.32 -9.56
CA PRO A 53 5.75 14.12 -10.65
C PRO A 53 4.34 13.81 -10.12
N ILE A 54 3.32 14.44 -10.71
CA ILE A 54 1.89 14.24 -10.36
C ILE A 54 1.45 12.78 -10.51
N LYS A 55 2.16 12.00 -11.35
CA LYS A 55 1.91 10.58 -11.62
C LYS A 55 1.83 9.73 -10.34
N PHE A 56 2.68 9.99 -9.34
CA PHE A 56 2.64 9.26 -8.06
C PHE A 56 1.33 9.49 -7.31
N TYR A 57 0.80 10.72 -7.35
CA TYR A 57 -0.47 11.06 -6.74
C TYR A 57 -1.65 10.40 -7.48
N LEU A 58 -1.62 10.38 -8.82
CA LEU A 58 -2.67 9.73 -9.62
C LEU A 58 -2.79 8.25 -9.30
N VAL A 59 -1.67 7.54 -9.21
CA VAL A 59 -1.65 6.11 -8.85
C VAL A 59 -2.19 5.90 -7.43
N ALA A 60 -1.76 6.71 -6.45
CA ALA A 60 -2.24 6.60 -5.07
C ALA A 60 -3.75 6.88 -4.96
N PHE A 61 -4.24 7.89 -5.67
CA PHE A 61 -5.66 8.23 -5.69
C PHE A 61 -6.51 7.12 -6.34
N LEU A 62 -6.06 6.58 -7.49
CA LEU A 62 -6.72 5.46 -8.14
C LEU A 62 -6.70 4.20 -7.25
N PHE A 63 -5.58 3.90 -6.60
CA PHE A 63 -5.49 2.80 -5.65
C PHE A 63 -6.51 2.94 -4.52
N LEU A 64 -6.57 4.11 -3.89
CA LEU A 64 -7.53 4.37 -2.81
C LEU A 64 -8.97 4.23 -3.29
N LEU A 65 -9.29 4.76 -4.48
CA LEU A 65 -10.62 4.66 -5.07
C LEU A 65 -10.99 3.19 -5.30
N PHE A 66 -10.15 2.40 -5.96
CA PHE A 66 -10.44 0.99 -6.20
C PHE A 66 -10.49 0.15 -4.91
N ASP A 67 -9.61 0.42 -3.94
CA ASP A 67 -9.57 -0.31 -2.67
C ASP A 67 -10.88 -0.14 -1.88
N VAL A 68 -11.37 1.10 -1.78
CA VAL A 68 -12.68 1.40 -1.15
C VAL A 68 -13.81 0.67 -1.86
N GLU A 69 -13.78 0.61 -3.18
CA GLU A 69 -14.82 -0.06 -3.97
C GLU A 69 -14.82 -1.59 -3.76
N VAL A 70 -13.65 -2.21 -3.57
CA VAL A 70 -13.54 -3.64 -3.25
C VAL A 70 -14.11 -3.94 -1.85
N VAL A 71 -14.01 -3.02 -0.89
CA VAL A 71 -14.59 -3.22 0.45
C VAL A 71 -16.11 -3.45 0.37
N PHE A 72 -16.82 -2.87 -0.60
CA PHE A 72 -18.26 -3.09 -0.76
C PHE A 72 -18.62 -4.50 -1.28
N PHE A 73 -17.66 -5.29 -1.74
CA PHE A 73 -17.91 -6.68 -2.12
C PHE A 73 -18.24 -7.52 -0.89
N PHE A 74 -17.69 -7.18 0.28
CA PHE A 74 -17.93 -7.91 1.53
C PHE A 74 -19.40 -7.84 1.98
N PRO A 75 -20.03 -6.67 2.20
CA PRO A 75 -21.42 -6.61 2.61
C PRO A 75 -22.34 -7.27 1.59
N TRP A 76 -22.10 -7.07 0.29
CA TRP A 76 -22.88 -7.77 -0.74
C TRP A 76 -22.75 -9.29 -0.63
N ALA A 77 -21.53 -9.81 -0.47
CA ALA A 77 -21.29 -11.26 -0.34
C ALA A 77 -21.98 -11.84 0.91
N LEU A 78 -22.04 -11.06 2.00
CA LEU A 78 -22.71 -11.46 3.24
C LEU A 78 -24.23 -11.57 3.06
N VAL A 79 -24.87 -10.64 2.33
CA VAL A 79 -26.33 -10.63 2.10
C VAL A 79 -26.75 -11.32 0.79
N PHE A 80 -25.82 -11.93 0.06
CA PHE A 80 -26.06 -12.51 -1.26
C PHE A 80 -27.27 -13.45 -1.30
N ARG A 81 -27.40 -14.30 -0.26
CA ARG A 81 -28.50 -15.27 -0.14
C ARG A 81 -29.85 -14.59 0.11
N ASP A 82 -29.85 -13.47 0.84
CA ASP A 82 -31.06 -12.74 1.20
C ASP A 82 -31.60 -11.91 0.03
N LEU A 83 -30.71 -11.43 -0.85
CA LEU A 83 -31.08 -10.68 -2.07
C LEU A 83 -31.61 -11.58 -3.21
N ALA A 84 -31.49 -12.90 -3.09
CA ALA A 84 -31.98 -13.89 -4.06
C ALA A 84 -31.64 -13.52 -5.52
N GLY A 85 -32.62 -13.50 -6.42
CA GLY A 85 -32.42 -13.23 -7.85
C GLY A 85 -31.93 -11.81 -8.19
N LEU A 86 -32.03 -10.86 -7.26
CA LEU A 86 -31.55 -9.49 -7.46
C LEU A 86 -30.07 -9.32 -7.11
N ALA A 87 -29.46 -10.27 -6.39
CA ALA A 87 -28.07 -10.16 -5.96
C ALA A 87 -27.08 -10.07 -7.14
N LEU A 88 -27.32 -10.86 -8.20
CA LEU A 88 -26.44 -10.92 -9.37
C LEU A 88 -26.55 -9.68 -10.26
N PRO A 89 -27.76 -9.21 -10.68
CA PRO A 89 -27.87 -7.98 -11.48
C PRO A 89 -27.29 -6.74 -10.79
N ILE A 90 -27.47 -6.62 -9.47
CA ILE A 90 -26.96 -5.48 -8.70
C ILE A 90 -25.43 -5.45 -8.73
N MET A 91 -24.75 -6.59 -8.50
CA MET A 91 -23.29 -6.63 -8.61
C MET A 91 -22.79 -6.53 -10.04
N ALA A 92 -23.50 -7.06 -11.01
CA ALA A 92 -23.14 -6.89 -12.41
C ALA A 92 -23.14 -5.40 -12.80
N ALA A 93 -24.16 -4.64 -12.35
CA ALA A 93 -24.22 -3.20 -12.55
C ALA A 93 -23.10 -2.46 -11.82
N TYR A 94 -22.82 -2.83 -10.57
CA TYR A 94 -21.72 -2.26 -9.78
C TYR A 94 -20.34 -2.50 -10.41
N LEU A 95 -20.06 -3.75 -10.81
CA LEU A 95 -18.84 -4.12 -11.53
C LEU A 95 -18.72 -3.40 -12.87
N ALA A 96 -19.83 -3.19 -13.58
CA ALA A 96 -19.81 -2.43 -14.84
C ALA A 96 -19.32 -1.00 -14.61
N VAL A 97 -19.74 -0.33 -13.54
CA VAL A 97 -19.25 1.01 -13.18
C VAL A 97 -17.74 0.98 -12.89
N LEU A 98 -17.26 -0.01 -12.12
CA LEU A 98 -15.83 -0.16 -11.84
C LEU A 98 -14.99 -0.38 -13.10
N VAL A 99 -15.44 -1.27 -13.98
CA VAL A 99 -14.76 -1.57 -15.25
C VAL A 99 -14.75 -0.34 -16.15
N LEU A 100 -15.84 0.43 -16.22
CA LEU A 100 -15.90 1.67 -16.98
C LEU A 100 -14.92 2.72 -16.43
N GLY A 101 -14.86 2.89 -15.11
CA GLY A 101 -13.89 3.78 -14.45
C GLY A 101 -12.45 3.35 -14.72
N PHE A 102 -12.17 2.05 -14.67
CA PHE A 102 -10.85 1.50 -15.00
C PHE A 102 -10.45 1.73 -16.45
N ILE A 103 -11.34 1.46 -17.40
CA ILE A 103 -11.12 1.72 -18.83
C ILE A 103 -10.87 3.22 -19.07
N TYR A 104 -11.60 4.10 -18.40
CA TYR A 104 -11.37 5.54 -18.48
C TYR A 104 -9.97 5.91 -17.99
N ALA A 105 -9.59 5.47 -16.79
CA ALA A 105 -8.27 5.73 -16.21
C ALA A 105 -7.13 5.24 -17.12
N TRP A 106 -7.29 4.05 -17.71
CA TRP A 106 -6.35 3.52 -18.71
C TRP A 106 -6.25 4.45 -19.92
N LYS A 107 -7.38 4.81 -20.53
CA LYS A 107 -7.39 5.66 -21.73
C LYS A 107 -6.81 7.06 -21.49
N THR A 108 -6.87 7.56 -20.25
CA THR A 108 -6.27 8.85 -19.87
C THR A 108 -4.77 8.78 -19.59
N GLY A 109 -4.13 7.61 -19.74
CA GLY A 109 -2.69 7.47 -19.49
C GLY A 109 -2.32 7.50 -18.00
N ALA A 110 -3.25 7.23 -17.09
CA ALA A 110 -2.98 7.31 -15.65
C ALA A 110 -1.94 6.29 -15.14
N PHE A 111 -1.64 5.28 -15.97
CA PHE A 111 -0.64 4.24 -15.71
C PHE A 111 0.62 4.39 -16.58
N GLU A 112 0.77 5.49 -17.33
CA GLU A 112 1.94 5.74 -18.16
C GLU A 112 3.09 6.32 -17.33
N TRP A 113 4.28 5.72 -17.45
CA TRP A 113 5.46 6.05 -16.64
C TRP A 113 6.56 6.80 -17.40
N ASP A 114 6.32 7.16 -18.66
CA ASP A 114 7.28 7.84 -19.54
C ASP A 114 7.42 9.34 -19.27
#